data_AF-A0A521EK55-F1
#
_entry.id   AF-A0A521EK55-F1
#
_cell.length_a   1.000
_cell.length_b   1.000
_cell.length_c   1.000
_cell.angle_alpha   90.00
_cell.angle_beta   90.00
_cell.angle_gamma   90.00
#
_symmetry.space_group_name_H-M   'P 1'
#
loop_
_entity.id
_entity.type
_entity.pdbx_description
1 polymer ?
#
loop_
_entity_poly.entity_id
_entity_poly.type
_entity_poly.pdbx_seq_one_letter_code
_entity_poly.pdbx_strand_id
1 'polypeptide(L)'
;MVRRIFEGYASGLSARALAAALNAESVRSPGVGSGQWSFSTISGNAKRGTGILNNELYIGRLVWNRQRFIKDPGTGKRQTRPNPPEEWVIYLRIIDDDLWQRVKALQDDVQADLPPGTSHGLM
;
A
#
# COMPACT_ATOMS: atom_id res chain seq x y z
N MET A 1 0.72 -15.88 -0.21
CA MET A 1 0.83 -14.84 0.85
C MET A 1 -0.02 -13.61 0.55
N VAL A 2 0.19 -12.93 -0.59
CA VAL A 2 -0.61 -11.75 -0.99
C VAL A 2 -2.12 -12.04 -0.99
N ARG A 3 -2.56 -13.14 -1.62
CA ARG A 3 -3.97 -13.57 -1.61
C ARG A 3 -4.58 -13.64 -0.21
N ARG A 4 -3.88 -14.29 0.74
CA ARG A 4 -4.30 -14.42 2.14
C ARG A 4 -4.46 -13.06 2.84
N ILE A 5 -3.55 -12.12 2.56
CA ILE A 5 -3.64 -10.76 3.11
C ILE A 5 -4.88 -10.04 2.58
N PHE A 6 -5.17 -10.16 1.29
CA PHE A 6 -6.36 -9.59 0.67
C PHE A 6 -7.64 -10.24 1.21
N GLU A 7 -7.70 -11.56 1.29
CA GLU A 7 -8.85 -12.31 1.82
C GLU A 7 -9.11 -11.98 3.30
N GLY A 8 -8.07 -11.99 4.14
CA GLY A 8 -8.20 -11.67 5.55
C GLY A 8 -8.61 -10.20 5.79
N TYR A 9 -8.10 -9.27 4.97
CA TYR A 9 -8.53 -7.88 5.05
C TYR A 9 -9.99 -7.71 4.60
N ALA A 10 -10.38 -8.37 3.51
CA ALA A 10 -11.76 -8.39 3.02
C ALA A 10 -12.74 -9.06 4.00
N SER A 11 -12.27 -9.97 4.85
CA SER A 11 -13.06 -10.56 5.94
C SER A 11 -13.09 -9.71 7.22
N GLY A 12 -12.57 -8.47 7.18
CA GLY A 12 -12.62 -7.52 8.28
C GLY A 12 -11.41 -7.49 9.21
N LEU A 13 -10.34 -8.27 8.94
CA LEU A 13 -9.11 -8.17 9.73
C LEU A 13 -8.39 -6.86 9.44
N SER A 14 -7.97 -6.16 10.49
CA SER A 14 -7.12 -4.98 10.32
C SER A 14 -5.73 -5.38 9.80
N ALA A 15 -5.06 -4.49 9.08
CA ALA A 15 -3.68 -4.71 8.66
C ALA A 15 -2.70 -4.89 9.84
N ARG A 16 -3.04 -4.40 11.04
CA ARG A 16 -2.26 -4.68 12.27
C ARG A 16 -2.44 -6.12 12.72
N ALA A 17 -3.68 -6.62 12.72
CA ALA A 17 -3.98 -8.00 13.06
C ALA A 17 -3.33 -8.98 12.06
N LEU A 18 -3.39 -8.67 10.77
CA LEU A 18 -2.71 -9.46 9.73
C LEU A 18 -1.18 -9.48 9.93
N ALA A 19 -0.55 -8.33 10.19
CA ALA A 19 0.89 -8.28 10.45
C ALA A 19 1.28 -9.10 11.68
N ALA A 20 0.52 -8.98 12.78
CA ALA A 20 0.75 -9.74 14.00
C ALA A 20 0.61 -11.25 13.77
N ALA A 21 -0.44 -11.70 13.07
CA ALA A 21 -0.64 -13.11 12.74
C ALA A 21 0.51 -13.66 11.89
N LEU A 22 0.92 -12.94 10.85
CA LEU A 22 2.02 -13.37 9.98
C LEU A 22 3.36 -13.44 10.71
N ASN A 23 3.62 -12.52 11.64
CA ASN A 23 4.81 -12.56 12.49
C ASN A 23 4.77 -13.72 13.49
N ALA A 24 3.63 -14.00 14.11
CA ALA A 24 3.46 -15.13 15.03
C ALA A 24 3.70 -16.47 14.32
N GLU A 25 3.33 -16.54 13.04
CA GLU A 25 3.59 -17.70 12.17
C GLU A 25 5.01 -17.72 11.59
N SER A 26 5.89 -16.78 11.98
CA SER A 26 7.25 -16.66 11.47
C SER A 26 7.37 -16.52 9.94
N VAL A 27 6.32 -16.00 9.29
CA VAL A 27 6.34 -15.69 7.86
C VAL A 27 7.22 -14.48 7.64
N ARG A 28 8.24 -14.56 6.77
CA ARG A 28 9.06 -13.40 6.43
C ARG A 28 8.30 -12.40 5.54
N SER A 29 8.39 -11.12 5.90
CA SER A 29 7.92 -10.01 5.07
C SER A 29 8.80 -9.86 3.82
N PRO A 30 8.21 -9.51 2.66
CA PRO A 30 8.98 -9.10 1.49
C PRO A 30 9.72 -7.77 1.75
N GLY A 31 10.97 -7.68 1.29
CA GLY A 31 11.81 -6.48 1.39
C GLY A 31 13.19 -6.72 2.05
N VAL A 32 14.02 -5.67 2.04
CA VAL A 32 15.35 -5.66 2.66
C VAL A 32 15.20 -5.06 4.07
N GLY A 33 15.46 -5.83 5.14
CA GLY A 33 15.25 -5.39 6.53
C GLY A 33 15.09 -6.55 7.52
N SER A 34 14.45 -6.30 8.69
CA SER A 34 14.28 -7.26 9.79
C SER A 34 13.46 -8.51 9.45
N GLY A 35 12.85 -8.56 8.26
CA GLY A 35 12.01 -9.68 7.81
C GLY A 35 10.66 -9.77 8.52
N GLN A 36 10.30 -8.82 9.40
CA GLN A 36 9.01 -8.79 10.08
C GLN A 36 7.95 -8.02 9.29
N TRP A 37 6.71 -8.48 9.37
CA TRP A 37 5.55 -7.79 8.86
C TRP A 37 5.23 -6.58 9.72
N SER A 38 4.96 -5.46 9.07
CA SER A 38 4.45 -4.25 9.72
C SER A 38 3.11 -3.87 9.13
N PHE A 39 2.29 -3.14 9.90
CA PHE A 39 1.05 -2.58 9.39
C PHE A 39 1.30 -1.74 8.13
N SER A 40 2.34 -0.91 8.10
CA SER A 40 2.65 -0.05 6.96
C SER A 40 3.07 -0.82 5.72
N THR A 41 3.69 -2.01 5.85
CA THR A 41 3.96 -2.90 4.72
C THR A 41 2.66 -3.38 4.07
N ILE A 42 1.65 -3.69 4.89
CA ILE A 42 0.38 -4.23 4.42
C ILE A 42 -0.53 -3.12 3.88
N SER A 43 -0.80 -2.09 4.69
CA SER A 43 -1.74 -1.01 4.38
C SER A 43 -1.14 0.08 3.49
N GLY A 44 0.13 0.43 3.73
CA GLY A 44 0.84 1.52 3.07
C GLY A 44 0.02 2.81 2.96
N ASN A 45 0.19 3.53 1.86
CA ASN A 45 -0.55 4.76 1.58
C ASN A 45 -1.35 4.59 0.30
N ALA A 46 -2.68 4.59 0.42
CA ALA A 46 -3.61 4.39 -0.69
C ALA A 46 -3.41 5.43 -1.81
N LYS A 47 -3.33 6.72 -1.45
CA LYS A 47 -3.10 7.82 -2.41
C LYS A 47 -1.78 7.69 -3.17
N ARG A 48 -0.75 7.13 -2.53
CA ARG A 48 0.58 6.92 -3.14
C ARG A 48 0.72 5.55 -3.80
N GLY A 49 -0.29 4.68 -3.73
CA GLY A 49 -0.23 3.33 -4.27
C GLY A 49 0.83 2.44 -3.59
N THR A 50 1.17 2.70 -2.33
CA THR A 50 2.20 1.94 -1.61
C THR A 50 1.59 0.94 -0.63
N GLY A 51 2.33 -0.11 -0.28
CA GLY A 51 1.84 -1.21 0.55
C GLY A 51 1.16 -2.30 -0.27
N ILE A 52 1.06 -3.50 0.30
CA ILE A 52 0.57 -4.68 -0.42
C ILE A 52 -0.87 -4.50 -0.91
N LEU A 53 -1.76 -3.92 -0.09
CA LEU A 53 -3.16 -3.72 -0.45
C LEU A 53 -3.39 -2.67 -1.56
N ASN A 54 -2.35 -1.91 -1.92
CA ASN A 54 -2.44 -0.86 -2.95
C ASN A 54 -1.58 -1.12 -4.18
N ASN A 55 -0.83 -2.23 -4.20
CA ASN A 55 0.04 -2.52 -5.31
C ASN A 55 -0.77 -3.09 -6.49
N GLU A 56 -1.01 -2.24 -7.47
CA GLU A 56 -1.75 -2.52 -8.70
C GLU A 56 -1.10 -3.61 -9.57
N LEU A 57 0.18 -3.92 -9.35
CA LEU A 57 0.80 -5.09 -9.96
C LEU A 57 0.02 -6.37 -9.68
N TYR A 58 -0.60 -6.48 -8.51
CA TYR A 58 -1.38 -7.66 -8.17
C TYR A 58 -2.65 -7.80 -9.01
N ILE A 59 -3.15 -6.76 -9.67
CA ILE A 59 -4.24 -6.88 -10.66
C ILE A 59 -3.73 -6.75 -12.10
N GLY A 60 -2.42 -6.88 -12.28
CA GLY A 60 -1.79 -6.86 -13.58
C GLY A 60 -1.53 -5.48 -14.13
N ARG A 61 -1.61 -4.45 -13.30
CA ARG A 61 -1.26 -3.07 -13.64
C ARG A 61 0.13 -2.77 -13.08
N LEU A 62 1.15 -3.06 -13.88
CA LEU A 62 2.48 -2.49 -13.66
C LEU A 62 2.34 -0.96 -13.79
N VAL A 63 2.97 -0.25 -12.87
CA VAL A 63 3.14 1.19 -12.98
C VAL A 63 4.60 1.46 -12.75
N TRP A 64 5.33 1.54 -13.85
CA TRP A 64 6.72 1.99 -13.85
C TRP A 64 6.72 3.52 -13.79
N ASN A 65 7.75 4.13 -13.18
CA ASN A 65 7.85 5.58 -13.02
C ASN A 65 6.70 6.22 -12.20
N ARG A 66 6.33 5.69 -11.01
CA ARG A 66 5.25 6.28 -10.17
C ARG A 66 5.64 7.61 -9.50
N GLN A 67 6.93 7.82 -9.25
CA GLN A 67 7.42 8.90 -8.41
C GLN A 67 8.77 9.38 -8.91
N ARG A 68 8.95 10.70 -9.08
CA ARG A 68 10.26 11.31 -9.23
C ARG A 68 10.68 12.01 -7.94
N PHE A 69 11.93 11.82 -7.55
CA PHE A 69 12.51 12.48 -6.39
C PHE A 69 13.03 13.85 -6.81
N ILE A 70 12.29 14.91 -6.47
CA ILE A 70 12.76 16.29 -6.65
C ILE A 70 13.38 16.73 -5.33
N LYS A 71 14.65 17.14 -5.38
CA LYS A 71 15.33 17.77 -4.24
C LYS A 71 14.89 19.23 -4.17
N ASP A 72 14.31 19.64 -3.06
CA ASP A 72 13.96 21.03 -2.79
C ASP A 72 15.27 21.87 -2.69
N PRO A 73 15.47 22.90 -3.52
CA PRO A 73 16.71 23.68 -3.53
C PRO A 73 16.92 24.53 -2.27
N GLY A 74 15.86 24.84 -1.52
CA GLY A 74 15.93 25.68 -0.32
C GLY A 74 16.01 24.89 0.99
N THR A 75 15.45 23.68 1.05
CA THR A 75 15.35 22.90 2.29
C THR A 75 16.05 21.53 2.25
N GLY A 76 16.50 21.08 1.07
CA GLY A 76 17.19 19.79 0.89
C GLY A 76 16.30 18.55 1.10
N LYS A 77 15.02 18.72 1.47
CA LYS A 77 14.08 17.62 1.71
C LYS A 77 13.58 17.03 0.38
N ARG A 78 13.51 15.70 0.31
CA ARG A 78 12.95 14.98 -0.83
C ARG A 78 11.43 15.11 -0.83
N GLN A 79 10.86 15.70 -1.87
CA GLN A 79 9.42 15.69 -2.10
C GLN A 79 9.06 14.66 -3.16
N THR A 80 8.17 13.74 -2.80
CA THR A 80 7.61 12.74 -3.69
C THR A 80 6.44 13.33 -4.47
N ARG A 81 6.51 13.37 -5.80
CA ARG A 81 5.38 13.75 -6.66
C ARG A 81 4.97 12.59 -7.58
N PRO A 82 3.66 12.32 -7.72
CA PRO A 82 3.16 11.29 -8.63
C PRO A 82 3.33 11.74 -10.09
N ASN A 83 3.60 10.77 -10.97
CA ASN A 83 3.60 10.99 -12.43
C ASN A 83 2.20 10.73 -13.02
N PRO A 84 1.88 11.36 -14.17
CA PRO A 84 0.56 11.27 -14.78
C PRO A 84 0.18 9.83 -15.19
N PRO A 85 -1.11 9.46 -15.14
CA PRO A 85 -1.60 8.12 -15.49
C PRO A 85 -1.27 7.66 -16.91
N GLU A 86 -1.09 8.61 -17.84
CA GLU A 86 -0.75 8.29 -19.23
C GLU A 86 0.63 7.61 -19.38
N GLU A 87 1.51 7.73 -18.38
CA GLU A 87 2.85 7.13 -18.39
C GLU A 87 2.89 5.71 -17.81
N TRP A 88 1.74 5.13 -17.44
CA TRP A 88 1.67 3.84 -16.75
C TRP A 88 1.71 2.65 -17.74
N VAL A 89 2.52 1.60 -17.46
CA VAL A 89 2.71 0.42 -18.33
C VAL A 89 2.34 -0.88 -17.59
N ILE A 90 1.33 -1.63 -18.05
CA ILE A 90 0.55 -2.68 -17.34
C ILE A 90 1.00 -4.14 -17.69
N TYR A 91 1.23 -5.04 -16.71
CA TYR A 91 1.45 -6.50 -16.91
C TYR A 91 0.96 -7.42 -15.75
N LEU A 92 0.46 -8.62 -16.12
CA LEU A 92 0.09 -9.87 -15.39
C LEU A 92 -0.69 -9.80 -14.06
N ARG A 93 -1.96 -10.23 -14.13
CA ARG A 93 -2.99 -10.19 -13.08
C ARG A 93 -2.87 -11.37 -12.08
N ILE A 94 -2.70 -11.06 -10.79
CA ILE A 94 -2.55 -12.03 -9.68
C ILE A 94 -3.86 -12.15 -8.85
N ILE A 95 -4.70 -11.11 -8.85
CA ILE A 95 -5.93 -10.93 -8.08
C ILE A 95 -7.07 -10.55 -9.03
N ASP A 96 -8.26 -11.06 -8.76
CA ASP A 96 -9.48 -10.78 -9.52
C ASP A 96 -10.01 -9.35 -9.26
N ASP A 97 -10.68 -8.76 -10.26
CA ASP A 97 -11.18 -7.38 -10.20
C ASP A 97 -12.24 -7.20 -9.11
N ASP A 98 -13.08 -8.20 -8.85
CA ASP A 98 -14.12 -8.10 -7.82
C ASP A 98 -13.55 -8.04 -6.40
N LEU A 99 -12.45 -8.76 -6.17
CA LEU A 99 -11.73 -8.71 -4.90
C LEU A 99 -11.01 -7.37 -4.73
N TRP A 100 -10.46 -6.83 -5.82
CA TRP A 100 -9.85 -5.52 -5.82
C TRP A 100 -10.85 -4.40 -5.48
N GLN A 101 -12.01 -4.38 -6.15
CA GLN A 101 -13.02 -3.35 -5.93
C GLN A 101 -13.59 -3.38 -4.51
N ARG A 102 -13.87 -4.57 -3.98
CA ARG A 102 -14.33 -4.73 -2.58
C ARG A 102 -13.34 -4.15 -1.58
N VAL A 103 -12.04 -4.38 -1.77
CA VAL A 103 -11.00 -3.81 -0.90
C VAL A 103 -10.93 -2.29 -1.01
N LYS A 104 -11.09 -1.71 -2.21
CA LYS A 104 -11.07 -0.26 -2.39
C LYS A 104 -12.25 0.44 -1.72
N ALA A 105 -13.46 -0.12 -1.84
CA ALA A 105 -14.64 0.41 -1.15
C ALA A 105 -14.44 0.46 0.38
N LEU A 106 -13.89 -0.61 0.97
CA LEU A 106 -13.59 -0.65 2.40
C LEU A 106 -12.52 0.38 2.82
N GLN A 107 -11.53 0.64 1.97
CA GLN A 107 -10.51 1.67 2.26
C GLN A 107 -11.12 3.08 2.25
N ASP A 108 -12.03 3.36 1.32
CA ASP A 108 -12.68 4.65 1.20
C ASP A 108 -13.59 4.93 2.41
N ASP A 109 -14.33 3.92 2.89
CA ASP A 109 -15.15 4.04 4.11
C ASP A 109 -14.28 4.32 5.35
N VAL A 110 -13.18 3.60 5.53
CA VAL A 110 -12.24 3.82 6.65
C VAL A 110 -11.57 5.20 6.55
N GLN A 111 -11.30 5.68 5.34
CA GLN A 111 -10.71 7.00 5.10
C GLN A 111 -11.73 8.12 5.35
N ALA A 112 -13.01 7.89 5.09
CA ALA A 112 -14.11 8.83 5.35
C ALA A 112 -14.38 9.00 6.85
N ASP A 113 -14.19 7.96 7.65
CA ASP A 113 -14.34 7.98 9.11
C ASP A 113 -13.14 8.61 9.85
N LEU A 114 -12.00 8.83 9.17
CA LEU A 114 -10.83 9.48 9.76
C LEU A 114 -10.95 11.00 9.69
N PRO A 115 -10.82 11.74 10.82
CA PRO A 115 -10.93 13.19 10.82
C PRO A 115 -9.83 13.81 9.92
N PRO A 116 -10.14 14.88 9.17
CA PRO A 116 -9.19 15.49 8.25
C PRO A 116 -8.08 16.17 9.05
N GLY A 117 -6.89 15.57 9.03
CA GLY A 117 -5.66 16.19 9.53
C GLY A 117 -5.11 15.55 10.80
N THR A 118 -4.28 14.52 10.63
CA THR A 118 -3.18 14.29 11.57
C THR A 118 -1.92 14.06 10.75
N SER A 119 -1.43 15.14 10.13
CA SER A 119 -0.02 15.24 9.76
C SER A 119 0.79 15.29 11.07
N HIS A 120 1.26 14.15 11.55
CA HIS A 120 2.39 14.15 12.48
C HIS A 120 3.63 14.55 11.69
N GLY A 121 3.88 15.86 11.65
CA GLY A 121 5.18 16.41 11.32
C GLY A 121 6.15 16.05 12.45
N LEU A 122 7.09 15.15 12.17
CA LEU A 122 8.26 14.95 13.02
C LEU A 122 9.26 16.07 12.70
N MET A 123 9.50 16.91 13.72
CA MET A 123 10.76 17.62 13.90
C MET A 123 11.90 16.62 14.11
#